data_AF-A0A497QE63-F1
#
_entry.id   AF-A0A497QE63-F1
#
_cell.length_a   1.000
_cell.length_b   1.000
_cell.length_c   1.000
_cell.angle_alpha   90.00
_cell.angle_beta   90.00
_cell.angle_gamma   90.00
#
_symmetry.space_group_name_H-M   'P 1'
#
loop_
_entity.id
_entity.type
_entity.pdbx_description
1 polymer ?
#
loop_
_entity_poly.entity_id
_entity_poly.type
_entity_poly.pdbx_seq_one_letter_code
_entity_poly.pdbx_strand_id
1 'polypeptide(L)'
;MIDDDAELAEIRRKKMTQLLAREKKLREEREREEKVSTERAKLLNRFLAPDAASYLEGLRQREPAVAKRVEDVFLYLIAYRGIRQMFSQLDVRYVERQIKGEGPRIRIERDGETKDFGAYVREAIKKGSDED
;
A
#
# COMPACT_ATOMS: atom_id res chain seq x y z
N MET A 1 -18.24 -53.11 -26.96
CA MET A 1 -17.92 -53.52 -25.57
C MET A 1 -16.44 -53.33 -25.24
N ILE A 2 -15.47 -53.92 -25.97
CA ILE A 2 -14.03 -53.69 -25.68
C ILE A 2 -13.57 -52.26 -26.06
N ASP A 3 -14.10 -51.70 -27.16
CA ASP A 3 -13.79 -50.32 -27.59
C ASP A 3 -14.33 -49.25 -26.62
N ASP A 4 -15.52 -49.47 -26.05
CA ASP A 4 -16.14 -48.53 -25.11
C ASP A 4 -15.33 -48.39 -23.81
N ASP A 5 -14.74 -49.50 -23.33
CA ASP A 5 -13.88 -49.51 -22.14
C ASP A 5 -12.52 -48.84 -22.39
N ALA A 6 -11.96 -49.00 -23.60
CA ALA A 6 -10.71 -48.36 -23.98
C ALA A 6 -10.86 -46.83 -24.15
N GLU A 7 -11.96 -46.39 -24.77
CA GLU A 7 -12.28 -44.98 -24.92
C GLU A 7 -12.54 -44.31 -23.56
N LEU A 8 -13.29 -44.98 -22.67
CA LEU A 8 -13.54 -44.50 -21.32
C LEU A 8 -12.25 -44.38 -20.49
N ALA A 9 -11.31 -45.32 -20.66
CA ALA A 9 -10.01 -45.28 -20.00
C ALA A 9 -9.16 -44.10 -20.49
N GLU A 10 -9.21 -43.78 -21.79
CA GLU A 10 -8.49 -42.63 -22.36
C GLU A 10 -9.07 -41.30 -21.87
N ILE A 11 -10.39 -41.19 -21.80
CA ILE A 11 -11.09 -40.02 -21.25
C ILE A 11 -10.72 -39.81 -19.78
N ARG A 12 -10.71 -40.87 -18.96
CA ARG A 12 -10.28 -40.80 -17.55
C ARG A 12 -8.83 -40.33 -17.42
N ARG A 13 -7.92 -40.83 -18.27
CA ARG A 13 -6.51 -40.42 -18.27
C ARG A 13 -6.34 -38.95 -18.66
N LYS A 14 -7.05 -38.47 -19.69
CA LYS A 14 -7.07 -37.05 -20.09
C LYS A 14 -7.65 -36.15 -18.98
N LYS A 15 -8.74 -36.55 -18.32
CA LYS A 15 -9.30 -35.81 -17.20
C LYS A 15 -8.36 -35.77 -15.99
N MET A 16 -7.73 -36.90 -15.66
CA MET A 16 -6.77 -36.98 -14.56
C MET A 16 -5.55 -36.08 -14.80
N THR A 17 -4.98 -36.11 -16.01
CA THR A 17 -3.85 -35.23 -16.38
C THR A 17 -4.22 -33.75 -16.35
N GLN A 18 -5.43 -33.38 -16.78
CA GLN A 18 -5.94 -32.01 -16.67
C GLN A 18 -6.12 -31.55 -15.22
N LEU A 19 -6.64 -32.42 -14.35
CA LEU A 19 -6.79 -32.12 -12.92
C LEU A 19 -5.43 -31.94 -12.24
N LEU A 20 -4.49 -32.85 -12.48
CA LEU A 20 -3.13 -32.76 -11.95
C LEU A 20 -2.41 -31.49 -12.44
N ALA A 21 -2.57 -31.13 -13.72
CA ALA A 21 -2.00 -29.90 -14.28
C ALA A 21 -2.61 -28.65 -13.63
N ARG A 22 -3.91 -28.64 -13.37
CA ARG A 22 -4.60 -27.53 -12.69
C ARG A 22 -4.16 -27.40 -11.24
N GLU A 23 -4.09 -28.52 -10.52
CA GLU A 23 -3.64 -28.56 -9.12
C GLU A 23 -2.18 -28.10 -9.00
N LYS A 24 -1.31 -28.56 -9.90
CA LYS A 24 0.09 -28.11 -9.97
C LYS A 24 0.19 -26.61 -10.20
N LYS A 25 -0.57 -26.04 -11.13
CA LYS A 25 -0.60 -24.58 -11.37
C LYS A 25 -1.05 -23.80 -10.14
N LEU A 26 -2.14 -24.22 -9.50
CA LEU A 26 -2.64 -23.56 -8.30
C LEU A 26 -1.62 -23.60 -7.15
N ARG A 27 -0.90 -24.72 -7.01
CA ARG A 27 0.16 -24.86 -6.02
C ARG A 27 1.35 -23.95 -6.33
N GLU A 28 1.80 -23.92 -7.58
CA GLU A 28 2.90 -23.04 -8.01
C GLU A 28 2.54 -21.56 -7.83
N GLU A 29 1.30 -21.16 -8.12
CA GLU A 29 0.81 -19.80 -7.88
C GLU A 29 0.84 -19.45 -6.40
N ARG A 30 0.33 -20.31 -5.52
CA ARG A 30 0.37 -20.09 -4.06
C ARG A 30 1.79 -19.99 -3.53
N GLU A 31 2.67 -20.91 -3.91
CA GLU A 31 4.08 -20.89 -3.49
C GLU A 31 4.78 -19.61 -3.97
N ARG A 32 4.41 -19.11 -5.16
CA ARG A 32 4.94 -17.86 -5.70
C ARG A 32 4.42 -16.64 -4.93
N GLU A 33 3.12 -16.59 -4.64
CA GLU A 33 2.51 -15.52 -3.85
C GLU A 33 3.07 -15.46 -2.43
N GLU A 34 3.26 -16.60 -1.78
CA GLU A 34 3.86 -16.70 -0.45
C GLU A 34 5.29 -16.15 -0.46
N LYS A 35 6.12 -16.55 -1.44
CA LYS A 35 7.49 -16.04 -1.61
C LYS A 35 7.52 -14.53 -1.82
N VAL A 36 6.65 -14.02 -2.70
CA VAL A 36 6.56 -12.58 -2.96
C VAL A 36 6.13 -11.83 -1.69
N SER A 37 5.15 -12.35 -0.96
CA SER A 37 4.68 -11.76 0.29
C SER A 37 5.78 -11.70 1.34
N THR A 38 6.53 -12.80 1.53
CA THR A 38 7.64 -12.83 2.48
C THR A 38 8.75 -11.86 2.12
N GLU A 39 9.14 -11.78 0.84
CA GLU A 39 10.16 -10.84 0.40
C GLU A 39 9.71 -9.37 0.54
N ARG A 40 8.44 -9.07 0.25
CA ARG A 40 7.86 -7.73 0.48
C ARG A 40 7.91 -7.36 1.96
N ALA A 41 7.52 -8.26 2.85
CA ALA A 41 7.58 -8.02 4.29
C ALA A 41 9.02 -7.80 4.79
N LYS A 42 9.98 -8.60 4.32
CA LYS A 42 11.40 -8.42 4.64
C LYS A 42 11.93 -7.05 4.20
N LEU A 43 11.58 -6.62 2.98
CA LEU A 43 12.00 -5.31 2.47
C LEU A 43 11.41 -4.18 3.32
N LEU A 44 10.11 -4.21 3.58
CA LEU A 44 9.46 -3.18 4.41
C LEU A 44 10.08 -3.12 5.81
N ASN A 45 10.28 -4.27 6.47
CA ASN A 45 10.90 -4.33 7.80
C ASN A 45 12.34 -3.79 7.83
N ARG A 46 13.08 -3.90 6.72
CA ARG A 46 14.45 -3.38 6.61
C ARG A 46 14.49 -1.86 6.42
N PHE A 47 13.50 -1.30 5.73
CA PHE A 47 13.51 0.10 5.31
C PHE A 47 12.54 0.99 6.11
N LEU A 48 11.71 0.45 7.00
CA LEU A 48 10.88 1.23 7.91
C LEU A 48 11.59 1.41 9.26
N ALA A 49 11.60 2.64 9.77
CA ALA A 49 11.96 2.90 11.16
C ALA A 49 10.93 2.29 12.13
N PRO A 50 11.28 2.00 13.40
CA PRO A 50 10.37 1.34 14.34
C PRO A 50 9.05 2.09 14.57
N ASP A 51 9.10 3.42 14.61
CA ASP A 51 7.96 4.33 14.70
C ASP A 51 7.10 4.29 13.41
N ALA A 52 7.75 4.24 12.25
CA ALA A 52 7.10 4.10 10.95
C ALA A 52 6.36 2.76 10.81
N ALA A 53 6.99 1.67 11.22
CA ALA A 53 6.39 0.33 11.22
C ALA A 53 5.19 0.25 12.16
N SER A 54 5.32 0.80 13.37
CA SER A 54 4.22 0.87 14.35
C SER A 54 3.05 1.70 13.83
N TYR A 55 3.34 2.82 13.17
CA TYR A 55 2.31 3.68 12.58
C TYR A 55 1.60 2.98 11.42
N LEU A 56 2.34 2.30 10.54
CA LEU A 56 1.80 1.55 9.42
C LEU A 56 0.92 0.39 9.90
N GLU A 57 1.29 -0.29 10.98
CA GLU A 57 0.46 -1.34 11.60
C GLU A 57 -0.86 -0.76 12.13
N GLY A 58 -0.81 0.37 12.82
CA GLY A 58 -2.03 1.10 13.21
C GLY A 58 -2.88 1.53 12.02
N LEU A 59 -2.24 1.90 10.90
CA LEU A 59 -2.95 2.23 9.66
C LEU A 59 -3.60 0.98 9.02
N ARG A 60 -2.96 -0.20 9.07
CA ARG A 60 -3.56 -1.47 8.60
C ARG A 60 -4.85 -1.81 9.34
N GLN A 61 -4.90 -1.54 10.64
CA GLN A 61 -6.09 -1.82 11.46
C GLN A 61 -7.24 -0.84 11.16
N ARG A 62 -6.93 0.44 10.93
CA ARG A 62 -7.95 1.48 10.70
C ARG A 62 -8.42 1.52 9.25
N GLU A 63 -7.48 1.48 8.31
CA GLU A 63 -7.71 1.68 6.87
C GLU A 63 -6.83 0.73 6.03
N PRO A 64 -7.18 -0.56 5.95
CA PRO A 64 -6.36 -1.59 5.29
C PRO A 64 -6.03 -1.27 3.82
N ALA A 65 -6.99 -0.70 3.09
CA ALA A 65 -6.81 -0.35 1.68
C ALA A 65 -5.78 0.77 1.49
N VAL A 66 -5.75 1.77 2.39
CA VAL A 66 -4.77 2.85 2.36
C VAL A 66 -3.39 2.32 2.77
N ALA A 67 -3.33 1.51 3.83
CA ALA A 67 -2.07 0.89 4.27
C ALA A 67 -1.41 0.07 3.15
N LYS A 68 -2.18 -0.74 2.42
CA LYS A 68 -1.68 -1.50 1.27
C LYS A 68 -1.08 -0.60 0.19
N ARG A 69 -1.77 0.50 -0.14
CA ARG A 69 -1.26 1.47 -1.12
C ARG A 69 0.02 2.16 -0.65
N VAL A 70 0.12 2.48 0.64
CA VAL A 70 1.35 3.02 1.24
C VAL A 70 2.51 2.02 1.09
N GLU A 71 2.29 0.75 1.40
CA GLU A 71 3.29 -0.31 1.23
C GLU A 71 3.75 -0.46 -0.22
N ASP A 72 2.80 -0.45 -1.17
CA ASP A 72 3.10 -0.53 -2.59
C ASP A 72 3.97 0.64 -3.06
N VAL A 73 3.71 1.86 -2.56
CA VAL A 73 4.54 3.03 -2.84
C VAL A 73 5.95 2.85 -2.29
N PHE A 74 6.13 2.44 -1.04
CA PHE A 74 7.47 2.25 -0.48
C PHE A 74 8.25 1.14 -1.19
N LEU A 75 7.60 0.01 -1.48
CA LEU A 75 8.22 -1.07 -2.23
C LEU A 75 8.62 -0.62 -3.62
N TYR A 76 7.79 0.19 -4.29
CA TYR A 76 8.13 0.77 -5.58
C TYR A 76 9.35 1.69 -5.48
N LEU A 77 9.41 2.55 -4.46
CA LEU A 77 10.53 3.45 -4.22
C LEU A 77 11.84 2.68 -3.95
N ILE A 78 11.78 1.59 -3.18
CA ILE A 78 12.94 0.73 -2.90
C ILE A 78 13.39 0.01 -4.17
N ALA A 79 12.47 -0.67 -4.86
CA ALA A 79 12.79 -1.57 -5.97
C ALA A 79 13.17 -0.82 -7.25
N TYR A 80 12.47 0.28 -7.58
CA TYR A 80 12.60 0.95 -8.89
C TYR A 80 13.25 2.33 -8.82
N ARG A 81 13.19 3.00 -7.66
CA ARG A 81 13.85 4.31 -7.48
C ARG A 81 15.15 4.23 -6.69
N GLY A 82 15.53 3.04 -6.23
CA GLY A 82 16.82 2.81 -5.59
C GLY A 82 16.97 3.51 -4.24
N ILE A 83 15.86 3.85 -3.57
CA ILE A 83 15.93 4.45 -2.23
C ILE A 83 16.56 3.45 -1.27
N ARG A 84 17.66 3.87 -0.62
CA ARG A 84 18.39 3.07 0.37
C ARG A 84 18.25 3.59 1.81
N GLN A 85 17.65 4.76 2.01
CA GLN A 85 17.43 5.33 3.34
C GLN A 85 16.22 4.69 4.02
N MET A 86 16.21 4.72 5.35
CA MET A 86 15.04 4.33 6.12
C MET A 86 13.95 5.40 6.02
N PHE A 87 12.69 4.95 5.93
CA PHE A 87 11.51 5.79 5.99
C PHE A 87 11.09 5.97 7.45
N SER A 88 10.90 7.22 7.83
CA SER A 88 10.40 7.67 9.13
C SER A 88 8.87 7.61 9.20
N GLN A 89 8.30 7.79 10.41
CA GLN A 89 6.85 7.95 10.56
C GLN A 89 6.30 9.12 9.72
N LEU A 90 7.06 10.21 9.56
CA LEU A 90 6.64 11.35 8.76
C LEU A 90 6.48 10.99 7.28
N ASP A 91 7.35 10.13 6.75
CA ASP A 91 7.25 9.65 5.37
C ASP A 91 5.98 8.82 5.16
N VAL A 92 5.66 7.93 6.11
CA VAL A 92 4.42 7.14 6.08
C VAL A 92 3.19 8.05 6.05
N ARG A 93 3.15 9.05 6.94
CA ARG A 93 2.06 10.02 7.00
C ARG A 93 1.98 10.88 5.75
N TYR A 94 3.11 11.24 5.17
CA TYR A 94 3.14 12.01 3.93
C TYR A 94 2.49 11.21 2.79
N VAL A 95 2.91 9.96 2.59
CA VAL A 95 2.36 9.08 1.54
C VAL A 95 0.87 8.80 1.79
N GLU A 96 0.47 8.54 3.04
CA GLU A 96 -0.93 8.38 3.42
C GLU A 96 -1.77 9.60 3.00
N ARG A 97 -1.32 10.82 3.31
CA ARG A 97 -2.02 12.06 2.94
C ARG A 97 -2.13 12.24 1.44
N GLN A 98 -1.07 11.92 0.69
CA GLN A 98 -1.11 11.97 -0.77
C GLN A 98 -2.13 10.96 -1.34
N ILE A 99 -2.21 9.76 -0.76
CA ILE A 99 -3.19 8.74 -1.16
C ILE A 99 -4.63 9.20 -0.87
N LYS A 100 -4.85 9.87 0.26
CA LYS A 100 -6.17 10.40 0.68
C LYS A 100 -6.57 11.69 -0.03
N GLY A 101 -5.65 12.35 -0.75
CA GLY A 101 -5.88 13.67 -1.33
C GLY A 101 -5.90 14.80 -0.30
N GLU A 102 -5.27 14.61 0.86
CA GLU A 102 -5.18 15.63 1.90
C GLU A 102 -4.07 16.64 1.57
N GLY A 103 -4.47 17.84 1.14
CA GLY A 103 -3.55 18.95 0.83
C GLY A 103 -2.73 19.44 2.02
N PRO A 104 -1.62 20.17 1.78
CA PRO A 104 -0.81 20.76 2.84
C PRO A 104 -1.64 21.75 3.67
N ARG A 105 -1.45 21.73 5.00
CA ARG A 105 -2.03 22.74 5.90
C ARG A 105 -0.92 23.69 6.29
N ILE A 106 -1.06 24.95 5.93
CA ILE A 106 -0.10 26.01 6.26
C ILE A 106 -0.57 26.63 7.57
N ARG A 107 0.32 26.65 8.57
CA ARG A 107 0.09 27.32 9.85
C ARG A 107 1.01 28.54 9.94
N ILE A 108 0.49 29.64 10.46
CA ILE A 108 1.25 30.85 10.75
C ILE A 108 1.36 30.97 12.26
N GLU A 109 2.57 31.17 12.75
CA GLU A 109 2.83 31.55 14.13
C GLU A 109 3.12 33.04 14.19
N ARG A 110 2.31 33.79 14.94
CA ARG A 110 2.48 35.23 15.14
C ARG A 110 2.04 35.57 16.57
N ASP A 111 2.88 36.32 17.28
CA ASP A 111 2.61 36.79 18.65
C ASP A 111 2.26 35.65 19.64
N GLY A 112 2.86 34.47 19.45
CA GLY A 112 2.62 33.29 20.29
C GLY A 112 1.33 32.52 19.98
N GLU A 113 0.54 32.97 19.00
CA GLU A 113 -0.64 32.26 18.51
C GLU A 113 -0.35 31.52 17.19
N THR A 114 -0.75 30.25 17.12
CA THR A 114 -0.71 29.46 15.88
C THR A 114 -2.09 29.49 15.22
N LYS A 115 -2.20 30.16 14.07
CA LYS A 115 -3.44 30.21 13.26
C LYS A 115 -3.28 29.45 11.94
N ASP A 116 -4.38 28.93 11.42
CA ASP A 116 -4.43 28.41 10.05
C ASP A 116 -4.28 29.57 9.04
N PHE A 117 -3.46 29.38 8.01
CA PHE A 117 -3.20 30.41 6.99
C PHE A 117 -4.49 30.89 6.33
N GLY A 118 -5.45 29.99 6.07
CA GLY A 118 -6.74 30.38 5.49
C GLY A 118 -7.56 31.27 6.42
N ALA A 119 -7.51 31.04 7.73
CA ALA A 119 -8.13 31.92 8.72
C ALA A 119 -7.46 33.31 8.72
N TYR A 120 -6.14 33.33 8.68
CA TYR A 120 -5.36 34.57 8.63
C TYR A 120 -5.66 35.41 7.38
N VAL A 121 -5.75 34.79 6.20
CA VAL A 121 -6.11 35.49 4.95
C VAL A 121 -7.51 36.09 5.03
N ARG A 122 -8.49 35.35 5.59
CA ARG A 122 -9.86 35.87 5.76
C ARG A 122 -9.91 37.06 6.71
N GLU A 123 -9.16 37.01 7.82
CA GLU A 123 -9.04 38.15 8.75
C GLU A 123 -8.45 39.39 8.04
N ALA A 124 -7.44 39.20 7.19
CA ALA A 124 -6.80 40.29 6.45
C ALA A 124 -7.75 40.92 5.41
N ILE A 125 -8.49 40.10 4.64
CA ILE A 125 -9.47 40.60 3.66
C ILE A 125 -10.57 41.41 4.35
N LYS A 126 -11.08 40.91 5.49
CA LYS A 126 -12.15 41.59 6.22
C LYS A 126 -11.73 42.96 6.74
N LYS A 127 -10.50 43.09 7.25
CA LYS A 127 -9.98 44.40 7.70
C LYS A 127 -9.81 45.39 6.56
N GLY A 128 -9.35 44.94 5.39
CA GLY A 128 -9.22 45.80 4.21
C GLY A 128 -10.56 46.31 3.67
N SER A 129 -11.64 45.54 3.83
CA SER A 129 -12.99 45.96 3.40
C SER A 129 -13.74 46.86 4.40
N ASP A 130 -13.28 46.95 5.66
CA ASP A 130 -13.87 47.83 6.68
C ASP A 130 -13.20 49.23 6.71
N GLU A 131 -12.10 49.42 5.95
CA GLU A 131 -11.34 50.67 5.84
C GLU A 131 -11.62 51.47 4.54
N ASP A 132 -12.51 50.96 3.68
CA ASP A 132 -13.05 51.62 2.46
C ASP A 132 -14.53 52.03 2.66
#